data_AF-A0A2P4Y0L6-F1
#
_entry.id   AF-A0A2P4Y0L6-F1
#
_cell.length_a   1.000
_cell.length_b   1.000
_cell.length_c   1.000
_cell.angle_alpha   90.00
_cell.angle_beta   90.00
_cell.angle_gamma   90.00
#
_symmetry.space_group_name_H-M   'P 1'
#
loop_
_entity.id
_entity.type
_entity.pdbx_description
1 polymer ?
#
loop_
_entity_poly.entity_id
_entity_poly.type
_entity_poly.pdbx_seq_one_letter_code
_entity_poly.pdbx_strand_id
1 'polypeptide(L)' 'MLGTRYTVDLDGDVEMSIPHPIFEVIKAPELCSWEHAALVEWLREWERYEEKMRARCATT' A
#
# COMPACT_ATOMS: atom_id res chain seq x y z
N MET A 1 3.77 -8.10 26.69
CA MET A 1 3.50 -7.02 25.71
C MET A 1 4.84 -6.58 25.15
N LEU A 2 5.09 -6.80 23.86
CA LEU A 2 6.33 -6.42 23.21
C LEU A 2 6.22 -4.93 22.83
N GLY A 3 6.55 -4.05 23.76
CA GLY A 3 6.65 -2.62 23.47
C GLY A 3 7.93 -2.39 22.69
N THR A 4 7.83 -2.11 21.39
CA THR A 4 8.94 -1.57 20.60
C THR A 4 9.43 -0.30 21.28
N ARG A 5 10.66 -0.32 21.81
CA ARG A 5 11.32 0.88 22.33
C ARG A 5 11.83 1.67 21.13
N TYR A 6 11.18 2.78 20.81
CA TYR A 6 11.67 3.73 19.81
C TYR A 6 12.80 4.58 20.42
N THR A 7 13.85 4.86 19.66
CA THR A 7 14.87 5.83 20.07
C THR A 7 14.34 7.24 19.83
N VAL A 8 14.72 8.16 20.71
CA VAL A 8 14.21 9.54 20.75
C VAL A 8 15.41 10.47 20.72
N ASP A 9 15.33 11.53 19.92
CA ASP A 9 16.38 12.54 19.82
C ASP A 9 16.40 13.52 21.02
N LEU A 10 17.27 14.52 20.96
CA LEU A 10 17.43 15.51 22.03
C LEU A 10 16.20 16.41 22.19
N ASP A 11 15.41 16.57 21.14
CA ASP A 11 14.21 17.40 21.14
C ASP A 11 12.97 16.62 21.61
N GLY A 12 13.10 15.30 21.78
CA GLY A 12 12.03 14.42 22.25
C GLY A 12 11.24 13.77 21.11
N ASP A 13 11.69 13.90 19.86
CA ASP A 13 11.06 13.31 18.70
C ASP A 13 11.62 11.92 18.41
N VAL A 14 10.81 11.05 17.79
CA VAL A 14 11.25 9.70 17.42
C VAL A 14 12.31 9.78 16.32
N GLU A 15 13.45 9.14 16.55
CA GLU A 15 14.55 9.10 15.58
C GLU A 15 14.18 8.19 14.39
N MET A 16 13.87 8.80 13.25
CA MET A 16 13.52 8.09 12.01
C MET A 16 14.77 7.59 11.29
N SER A 17 15.41 6.54 11.84
CA SER A 17 16.63 5.92 11.30
C SER A 17 16.41 5.17 9.98
N ILE A 18 15.16 4.81 9.65
CA ILE A 18 14.78 4.14 8.41
C ILE A 18 14.21 5.19 7.45
N PRO A 19 14.78 5.38 6.24
CA PRO A 19 14.17 6.25 5.24
C PRO A 19 12.76 5.71 4.95
N HIS A 20 11.76 6.57 5.12
CA HIS A 20 10.39 6.23 4.78
C HIS A 20 10.34 5.77 3.32
N PRO A 21 9.80 4.59 3.02
CA PRO A 21 9.65 4.16 1.65
C PRO A 21 8.72 5.14 0.91
N ILE A 22 9.28 5.84 -0.08
CA ILE A 22 8.50 6.65 -1.01
C ILE A 22 7.85 5.68 -1.98
N PHE A 23 6.55 5.50 -1.85
CA PHE A 23 5.80 4.65 -2.76
C PHE A 23 5.15 5.50 -3.85
N GLU A 24 5.28 5.06 -5.10
CA GLU A 24 4.42 5.54 -6.17
C GLU A 24 2.95 5.17 -5.88
N VAL A 25 2.04 6.05 -6.28
CA VAL A 25 0.60 5.81 -6.13
C VAL A 25 0.18 4.72 -7.10
N ILE A 26 -0.22 3.57 -6.55
CA ILE A 26 -0.87 2.50 -7.32
C ILE A 26 -2.35 2.86 -7.38
N LYS A 27 -2.86 3.19 -8.57
CA LYS A 27 -4.27 3.51 -8.78
C LYS A 27 -5.10 2.23 -8.90
N ALA A 28 -6.30 2.26 -8.31
CA ALA A 28 -7.31 1.24 -8.56
C ALA A 28 -7.79 1.31 -10.01
N PRO A 29 -8.19 0.18 -10.62
CA PRO A 29 -8.74 0.18 -11.97
C PRO A 29 -10.11 0.86 -11.99
N GLU A 30 -10.34 1.66 -13.02
CA GLU A 30 -11.60 2.37 -13.23
C GLU A 30 -12.60 1.49 -13.98
N LEU A 31 -13.87 1.55 -13.59
CA LEU A 31 -14.93 0.85 -14.28
C LEU A 31 -15.50 1.73 -15.41
N CYS A 32 -15.10 1.45 -16.64
CA CYS A 32 -15.46 2.26 -17.81
C CYS A 32 -16.90 2.02 -18.30
N SER A 33 -17.46 0.82 -18.10
CA SER A 33 -18.85 0.50 -18.44
C SER A 33 -19.37 -0.68 -17.60
N TRP A 34 -20.69 -0.85 -17.57
CA TRP A 34 -21.37 -1.94 -16.85
C TRP A 34 -21.71 -3.14 -17.73
N GLU A 35 -21.17 -3.20 -18.95
CA GLU A 35 -21.35 -4.36 -19.82
C GLU A 35 -20.60 -5.56 -19.26
N HIS A 36 -21.10 -6.77 -19.53
CA HIS A 36 -20.54 -7.99 -18.98
C HIS A 36 -19.04 -8.15 -19.27
N ALA A 37 -18.62 -7.85 -20.50
CA ALA A 37 -17.21 -7.91 -20.88
C ALA A 37 -16.34 -6.92 -20.10
N ALA A 38 -16.83 -5.70 -19.88
CA ALA A 38 -16.11 -4.68 -19.12
C ALA A 38 -16.00 -5.03 -17.64
N LEU A 39 -17.04 -5.65 -17.06
CA LEU A 39 -17.02 -6.14 -15.69
C LEU A 39 -16.02 -7.29 -15.50
N VAL A 40 -15.94 -8.21 -16.45
CA VAL A 40 -14.96 -9.31 -16.42
C VAL A 40 -13.53 -8.79 -16.49
N GLU A 41 -13.25 -7.86 -17.40
CA GLU A 41 -11.91 -7.25 -17.50
C GLU A 41 -11.56 -6.41 -16.27
N TRP A 42 -12.51 -5.61 -15.76
CA TRP A 42 -12.31 -4.84 -14.54
C TRP A 42 -11.99 -5.74 -13.34
N LEU A 43 -12.70 -6.86 -13.18
CA LEU A 43 -12.48 -7.81 -12.09
C LEU A 43 -11.06 -8.40 -12.14
N ARG A 44 -10.58 -8.78 -13.33
CA ARG A 44 -9.20 -9.28 -13.52
C ARG A 44 -8.15 -8.25 -13.11
N GLU A 45 -8.37 -6.99 -13.50
CA GLU A 45 -7.45 -5.91 -13.15
C GLU A 45 -7.53 -5.55 -11.67
N TRP A 46 -8.70 -5.71 -11.04
CA TRP A 46 -8.90 -5.53 -9.61
C TRP A 46 -8.13 -6.56 -8.79
N GLU A 47 -8.16 -7.83 -9.17
CA GLU A 47 -7.39 -8.90 -8.52
C GLU A 47 -5.88 -8.61 -8.55
N ARG A 48 -5.36 -8.15 -9.70
CA ARG A 48 -3.95 -7.74 -9.83
C ARG A 48 -3.61 -6.54 -8.96
N TYR A 49 -4.52 -5.57 -8.87
CA TYR A 49 -4.36 -4.41 -8.00
C TYR A 49 -4.28 -4.85 -6.52
N GLU A 50 -5.18 -5.73 -6.07
CA GLU A 50 -5.16 -6.24 -4.69
C GLU A 50 -3.87 -7.01 -4.37
N GLU A 51 -3.36 -7.81 -5.31
CA GLU A 51 -2.10 -8.54 -5.12
C GLU A 51 -0.92 -7.58 -4.92
N LYS A 52 -0.82 -6.54 -5.75
CA LYS A 52 0.22 -5.49 -5.61
C LYS A 52 0.11 -4.78 -4.26
N MET A 53 -1.10 -4.43 -3.83
CA MET A 53 -1.32 -3.77 -2.55
C MET A 53 -0.95 -4.69 -1.38
N ARG A 54 -1.29 -5.98 -1.45
CA ARG A 54 -0.92 -6.96 -0.42
C ARG A 54 0.60 -7.13 -0.31
N ALA A 55 1.30 -7.23 -1.45
CA ALA A 55 2.76 -7.33 -1.46
C ALA A 55 3.43 -6.10 -0.84
N ARG A 56 2.92 -4.89 -1.16
CA ARG A 56 3.40 -3.63 -0.58
C ARG A 56 3.19 -3.59 0.94
N CYS A 57 2.01 -3.96 1.42
CA CYS A 57 1.72 -3.97 2.85
C CYS A 57 2.52 -5.04 3.61
N ALA A 58 2.86 -6.17 2.97
CA ALA A 58 3.69 -7.21 3.58
C ALA A 58 5.18 -6.84 3.70
N THR A 59 5.63 -5.80 2.96
CA THR A 59 7.04 -5.34 2.95
C THR A 59 7.30 -4.26 4.02
N THR A 60 6.27 -3.76 4.69
CA THR A 60 6.36 -2.71 5.74
C THR A 60 6.36 -3.34 7.13
#